data_AF-C5EY71-F1
#
_entry.id   AF-C5EY71-F1
#
_cell.length_a   1.000
_cell.length_b   1.000
_cell.length_c   1.000
_cell.angle_alpha   90.00
_cell.angle_beta   90.00
_cell.angle_gamma   90.00
#
_symmetry.space_group_name_H-M   'P 1'
#
loop_
_entity.id
_entity.type
_entity.pdbx_description
1 polymer ?
#
loop_
_entity_poly.entity_id
_entity_poly.type
_entity_poly.pdbx_seq_one_letter_code
_entity_poly.pdbx_strand_id
1 'polypeptide(L)'
;MATPKPLINHIKQDNLEILKQAIIEAKNNTIILPTPLNKIIDEESLPYCFKDSNNEEYYLLPSHIIKTLLESAKKLQRDKYLFQLEQEIHKNMPIDFEDVWCIAIKEIGKNFQKDPKRLIKNIRKRYPYLFIDFQNFNPLQNPL
;
A
#
# COMPACT_ATOMS: atom_id res chain seq x y z
N MET A 1 -12.56 53.48 -34.57
CA MET A 1 -12.93 52.08 -34.89
C MET A 1 -11.66 51.26 -34.82
N ALA A 2 -11.57 50.26 -33.93
CA ALA A 2 -10.41 49.39 -33.79
C ALA A 2 -10.77 48.00 -34.34
N THR A 3 -10.05 47.53 -35.36
CA THR A 3 -10.18 46.17 -35.89
C THR A 3 -9.32 45.21 -35.06
N PRO A 4 -9.84 44.02 -34.68
CA PRO A 4 -9.06 43.05 -33.91
C PRO A 4 -8.04 42.32 -34.80
N LYS A 5 -6.79 42.21 -34.31
CA LYS A 5 -5.71 41.40 -34.91
C LYS A 5 -6.07 39.91 -34.87
N PRO A 6 -5.80 39.12 -35.92
CA PRO A 6 -6.06 37.68 -35.90
C PRO A 6 -5.08 36.96 -34.98
N LEU A 7 -5.59 35.98 -34.23
CA LEU A 7 -4.77 35.08 -33.42
C LEU A 7 -3.98 34.15 -34.35
N ILE A 8 -2.66 34.25 -34.29
CA ILE A 8 -1.74 33.42 -35.05
C ILE A 8 -1.67 32.05 -34.36
N ASN A 9 -2.24 31.03 -35.00
CA ASN A 9 -2.07 29.63 -34.61
C ASN A 9 -0.65 29.17 -35.00
N HIS A 10 0.26 29.12 -34.03
CA HIS A 10 1.59 28.55 -34.27
C HIS A 10 1.95 27.46 -33.25
N ILE A 11 2.31 26.30 -33.82
CA ILE A 11 3.25 25.30 -33.31
C ILE A 11 2.73 24.42 -32.17
N LYS A 12 1.93 23.41 -32.50
CA LYS A 12 1.65 22.28 -31.57
C LYS A 12 1.62 20.90 -32.24
N GLN A 13 1.98 20.80 -33.53
CA GLN A 13 1.91 19.56 -34.31
C GLN A 13 3.22 18.75 -34.33
N ASP A 14 4.39 19.38 -34.28
CA ASP A 14 5.69 18.67 -34.38
C ASP A 14 5.96 17.71 -33.21
N ASN A 15 5.76 18.15 -31.97
CA ASN A 15 6.13 17.33 -30.79
C ASN A 15 5.29 16.06 -30.65
N LEU A 16 4.07 16.07 -31.19
CA LEU A 16 3.15 14.93 -31.09
C LEU A 16 3.50 13.86 -32.13
N GLU A 17 3.92 14.26 -33.32
CA GLU A 17 4.40 13.34 -34.35
C GLU A 17 5.76 12.74 -33.98
N ILE A 18 6.66 13.52 -33.36
CA ILE A 18 7.93 13.01 -32.82
C ILE A 18 7.69 11.97 -31.73
N LEU A 19 6.74 12.22 -30.81
CA LEU A 19 6.35 11.25 -29.78
C LEU A 19 5.74 9.98 -30.38
N LYS A 20 4.88 10.10 -31.40
CA LYS A 20 4.33 8.93 -32.11
C LYS A 20 5.44 8.09 -32.74
N GLN A 21 6.41 8.73 -33.38
CA GLN A 21 7.53 8.05 -34.02
C GLN A 21 8.42 7.33 -33.01
N ALA A 22 8.74 7.98 -31.89
CA ALA A 22 9.51 7.38 -30.80
C ALA A 22 8.79 6.18 -30.14
N ILE A 23 7.45 6.24 -30.02
CA ILE A 23 6.64 5.12 -29.52
C ILE A 23 6.64 3.95 -30.50
N ILE A 24 6.56 4.22 -31.81
CA ILE A 24 6.62 3.19 -32.86
C ILE A 24 8.00 2.50 -32.86
N GLU A 25 9.09 3.25 -32.71
CA GLU A 25 10.44 2.69 -32.62
C GLU A 25 10.66 1.86 -31.34
N ALA A 26 10.12 2.33 -30.20
CA ALA A 26 10.18 1.59 -28.95
C ALA A 26 9.40 0.26 -28.99
N LYS A 27 8.30 0.19 -29.77
CA LYS A 27 7.53 -1.05 -29.98
C LYS A 27 8.35 -2.15 -30.65
N ASN A 28 9.33 -1.79 -31.48
CA ASN A 28 10.15 -2.77 -32.21
C ASN A 28 11.30 -3.35 -31.37
N ASN A 29 11.62 -2.73 -30.22
CA ASN A 29 12.74 -3.11 -29.34
C ASN A 29 12.29 -3.71 -27.98
N THR A 30 11.06 -4.23 -27.88
CA THR A 30 10.51 -4.76 -26.63
C THR A 30 11.32 -5.92 -26.05
N ILE A 31 11.89 -5.69 -24.87
CA ILE A 31 12.35 -6.75 -23.97
C ILE A 31 11.14 -7.19 -23.13
N ILE A 32 10.82 -8.48 -23.19
CA ILE A 32 9.69 -9.08 -22.48
C ILE A 32 9.99 -9.08 -20.97
N LEU A 33 9.09 -8.53 -20.16
CA LEU A 33 9.21 -8.50 -18.71
C LEU A 33 9.17 -9.93 -18.10
N PRO A 34 9.74 -10.17 -16.91
CA PRO A 34 9.66 -11.45 -16.25
C PRO A 34 8.21 -11.86 -15.97
N THR A 35 7.96 -13.17 -16.12
CA THR A 35 6.68 -13.87 -16.08
C THR A 35 5.68 -13.54 -14.97
N PRO A 36 6.05 -13.16 -13.72
CA PRO A 36 5.05 -12.85 -12.69
C PRO A 36 4.16 -11.63 -12.98
N LEU A 37 4.61 -10.65 -13.78
CA LEU A 37 3.76 -9.51 -14.17
C LEU A 37 2.82 -9.82 -15.34
N ASN A 38 3.13 -10.84 -16.15
CA ASN A 38 2.37 -11.15 -17.36
C ASN A 38 0.94 -11.64 -17.09
N LYS A 39 0.67 -12.17 -15.89
CA LYS A 39 -0.67 -12.64 -15.50
C LYS A 39 -1.65 -11.50 -15.14
N ILE A 40 -1.16 -10.28 -14.95
CA ILE A 40 -1.98 -9.11 -14.57
C ILE A 40 -2.34 -8.27 -15.80
N ILE A 41 -1.67 -8.51 -16.93
CA ILE A 41 -1.67 -7.67 -18.11
C ILE A 41 -2.57 -8.33 -19.15
N ASP A 42 -3.80 -7.82 -19.29
CA ASP A 42 -4.56 -8.01 -20.54
C ASP A 42 -3.71 -7.41 -21.68
N GLU A 43 -3.71 -8.03 -22.86
CA GLU A 43 -2.79 -7.70 -23.99
C GLU A 43 -2.77 -6.21 -24.39
N GLU A 44 -3.74 -5.40 -23.95
CA GLU A 44 -3.82 -3.95 -24.17
C GLU A 44 -3.01 -3.10 -23.17
N SER A 45 -2.39 -3.71 -22.15
CA SER A 45 -1.76 -2.98 -21.02
C SER A 45 -0.24 -3.18 -20.94
N LEU A 46 0.43 -3.28 -22.08
CA LEU A 46 1.87 -3.53 -22.11
C LEU A 46 2.67 -2.35 -21.50
N PRO A 47 3.54 -2.61 -20.52
CA PRO A 47 4.50 -1.64 -20.02
C PRO A 47 5.62 -1.44 -21.07
N TYR A 48 6.03 -0.19 -21.28
CA TYR A 48 7.16 0.12 -22.17
C TYR A 48 8.39 0.51 -21.35
N CYS A 49 9.58 0.10 -21.82
CA CYS A 49 10.87 0.46 -21.23
C CYS A 49 11.69 1.27 -22.24
N PHE A 50 12.29 2.37 -21.77
CA PHE A 50 13.15 3.25 -22.54
C PHE A 50 14.51 3.34 -21.85
N LYS A 51 15.58 3.46 -22.63
CA LYS A 51 16.93 3.70 -22.10
C LYS A 51 17.45 5.03 -22.63
N ASP A 52 17.96 5.85 -21.74
CA ASP A 52 18.68 7.07 -22.13
C ASP A 52 20.13 6.74 -22.56
N SER A 53 20.80 7.71 -23.16
CA SER A 53 22.21 7.72 -23.55
C SER A 53 23.16 7.36 -22.40
N ASN A 54 22.75 7.64 -21.17
CA ASN A 54 23.47 7.27 -19.94
C ASN A 54 23.15 5.84 -19.44
N ASN A 55 22.41 5.06 -20.22
CA ASN A 55 21.93 3.72 -19.88
C ASN A 55 20.98 3.68 -18.66
N GLU A 56 20.36 4.82 -18.33
CA GLU A 56 19.31 4.93 -17.32
C GLU A 56 17.98 4.40 -17.88
N GLU A 57 17.28 3.57 -17.10
CA GLU A 57 16.04 2.91 -17.53
C GLU A 57 14.78 3.64 -17.06
N TYR A 58 13.87 3.90 -17.98
CA TYR A 58 12.59 4.57 -17.73
C TYR A 58 11.45 3.64 -18.13
N TYR A 59 10.43 3.53 -17.27
CA TYR A 59 9.29 2.66 -17.50
C TYR A 59 8.01 3.48 -17.66
N LEU A 60 7.31 3.30 -18.78
CA LEU A 60 5.97 3.84 -19.00
C LEU A 60 4.96 2.76 -18.68
N LEU A 61 4.20 3.00 -17.62
CA LEU A 61 3.22 2.05 -17.08
C LEU A 61 1.81 2.64 -17.22
N PRO A 62 0.83 1.84 -17.68
CA PRO A 62 -0.58 2.21 -17.58
C PRO A 62 -0.96 2.65 -16.17
N SER A 63 -1.75 3.73 -16.07
CA SER A 63 -2.14 4.31 -14.77
C SER A 63 -2.83 3.31 -13.84
N HIS A 64 -3.60 2.37 -14.40
CA HIS A 64 -4.28 1.34 -13.60
C HIS A 64 -3.28 0.41 -12.90
N ILE A 65 -2.16 0.05 -13.53
CA ILE A 65 -1.12 -0.81 -12.92
C ILE A 65 -0.52 -0.12 -11.70
N ILE A 66 -0.16 1.16 -11.82
CA ILE A 66 0.37 1.95 -10.69
C ILE A 66 -0.65 2.08 -9.56
N LYS A 67 -1.93 2.32 -9.90
CA LYS A 67 -3.01 2.40 -8.90
C LYS A 67 -3.19 1.08 -8.16
N THR A 68 -3.26 -0.04 -8.87
CA THR A 68 -3.37 -1.38 -8.28
C THR A 68 -2.18 -1.70 -7.40
N LEU A 69 -0.96 -1.36 -7.84
CA LEU A 69 0.25 -1.54 -7.03
C LEU A 69 0.20 -0.71 -5.74
N LEU A 70 -0.21 0.55 -5.84
CA LEU A 70 -0.34 1.44 -4.67
C LEU A 70 -1.41 0.95 -3.69
N GLU A 71 -2.56 0.48 -4.19
CA GLU A 71 -3.61 -0.10 -3.36
C GLU A 71 -3.15 -1.39 -2.67
N SER A 72 -2.44 -2.24 -3.40
CA SER A 72 -1.83 -3.46 -2.86
C SER A 72 -0.81 -3.15 -1.77
N ALA A 73 0.05 -2.15 -1.98
CA ALA A 73 1.03 -1.71 -0.99
C ALA A 73 0.34 -1.16 0.27
N LYS A 74 -0.71 -0.33 0.12
CA LYS A 74 -1.52 0.16 1.25
C LYS A 74 -2.22 -0.96 2.00
N LYS A 75 -2.71 -1.97 1.29
CA LYS A 75 -3.30 -3.17 1.90
C LYS A 75 -2.25 -3.94 2.69
N LEU A 76 -1.10 -4.24 2.09
CA LEU A 76 0.00 -4.93 2.75
C LEU A 76 0.47 -4.21 4.02
N GLN A 77 0.55 -2.87 3.99
CA GLN A 77 0.89 -2.08 5.17
C GLN A 77 -0.14 -2.25 6.30
N ARG A 78 -1.44 -2.27 5.97
CA ARG A 78 -2.52 -2.52 6.94
C ARG A 78 -2.47 -3.94 7.48
N ASP A 79 -2.33 -4.93 6.61
CA ASP A 79 -2.30 -6.35 6.98
C ASP A 79 -1.09 -6.63 7.89
N LYS A 80 0.09 -6.08 7.57
CA LYS A 80 1.27 -6.14 8.42
C LYS A 80 1.01 -5.54 9.81
N TYR A 81 0.32 -4.42 9.86
CA TYR A 81 -0.02 -3.77 11.12
C TYR A 81 -0.96 -4.64 11.98
N LEU A 82 -2.03 -5.16 11.37
CA LEU A 82 -3.00 -6.03 12.05
C LEU A 82 -2.34 -7.28 12.60
N PHE A 83 -1.44 -7.90 11.82
CA PHE A 83 -0.66 -9.04 12.27
C PHE A 83 0.24 -8.71 13.48
N GLN A 84 0.91 -7.55 13.46
CA GLN A 84 1.70 -7.10 14.62
C GLN A 84 0.82 -6.86 15.85
N LEU A 85 -0.38 -6.32 15.66
CA LEU A 85 -1.33 -6.11 16.75
C LEU A 85 -1.78 -7.43 17.37
N GLU A 86 -2.13 -8.41 16.54
CA GLU A 86 -2.52 -9.75 16.97
C GLU A 86 -1.43 -10.39 17.81
N GLN A 87 -0.17 -10.35 17.34
CA GLN A 87 0.98 -10.83 18.12
C GLN A 87 1.12 -10.13 19.47
N GLU A 88 0.96 -8.81 19.53
CA GLU A 88 1.08 -8.07 20.79
C GLU A 88 -0.07 -8.35 21.75
N ILE A 89 -1.27 -8.62 21.25
CA ILE A 89 -2.40 -9.08 22.08
C ILE A 89 -2.03 -10.44 22.68
N HIS A 90 -1.65 -11.43 21.88
CA HIS A 90 -1.27 -12.76 22.37
C HIS A 90 -0.14 -12.70 23.41
N LYS A 91 0.89 -11.87 23.21
CA LYS A 91 1.98 -11.69 24.19
C LYS A 91 1.50 -11.16 25.53
N ASN A 92 0.39 -10.44 25.57
CA ASN A 92 -0.19 -9.93 26.80
C ASN A 92 -1.18 -10.90 27.47
N MET A 93 -1.38 -12.10 26.89
CA MET A 93 -2.25 -13.16 27.41
C MET A 93 -3.66 -12.66 27.71
N PRO A 94 -4.47 -12.41 26.68
CA PRO A 94 -5.87 -12.04 26.87
C PRO A 94 -6.63 -13.22 27.46
N ILE A 95 -7.63 -12.93 28.28
CA ILE A 95 -8.61 -13.94 28.74
C ILE A 95 -9.51 -14.32 27.57
N ASP A 96 -10.01 -13.32 26.85
CA ASP A 96 -10.72 -13.47 25.58
C ASP A 96 -10.02 -12.60 24.52
N PHE A 97 -9.52 -13.24 23.47
CA PHE A 97 -8.84 -12.55 22.37
C PHE A 97 -9.79 -11.63 21.60
N GLU A 98 -11.01 -12.09 21.35
CA GLU A 98 -11.95 -11.41 20.45
C GLU A 98 -12.42 -10.08 21.07
N ASP A 99 -12.63 -10.06 22.38
CA ASP A 99 -12.98 -8.85 23.14
C ASP A 99 -11.87 -7.81 23.05
N VAL A 100 -10.63 -8.22 23.29
CA VAL A 100 -9.46 -7.33 23.21
C VAL A 100 -9.26 -6.84 21.77
N TRP A 101 -9.45 -7.72 20.78
CA TRP A 101 -9.35 -7.39 19.37
C TRP A 101 -10.38 -6.33 18.96
N CYS A 102 -11.64 -6.51 19.33
CA CYS A 102 -12.72 -5.57 19.04
C CYS A 102 -12.42 -4.17 19.60
N ILE A 103 -11.96 -4.09 20.85
CA ILE A 103 -11.57 -2.83 21.49
C ILE A 103 -10.36 -2.21 20.78
N ALA A 104 -9.34 -3.02 20.47
CA ALA A 104 -8.14 -2.53 19.80
C ALA A 104 -8.45 -1.94 18.42
N ILE A 105 -9.23 -2.65 17.59
CA ILE A 105 -9.67 -2.17 16.27
C ILE A 105 -10.47 -0.87 16.39
N LYS A 106 -11.36 -0.77 17.38
CA LYS A 106 -12.13 0.46 17.65
C LYS A 106 -11.23 1.65 18.02
N GLU A 107 -10.15 1.44 18.77
CA GLU A 107 -9.20 2.49 19.15
C GLU A 107 -8.23 2.91 18.04
N ILE A 108 -7.93 2.00 17.12
CA ILE A 108 -7.15 2.29 15.92
C ILE A 108 -7.98 3.14 14.97
N GLY A 109 -9.26 2.79 14.80
CA GLY A 109 -10.16 3.44 13.85
C GLY A 109 -9.59 3.36 12.43
N LYS A 110 -9.24 4.51 11.84
CA LYS A 110 -8.59 4.58 10.51
C LYS A 110 -7.07 4.82 10.56
N ASN A 111 -6.48 4.93 11.76
CA ASN A 111 -5.07 5.31 11.92
C ASN A 111 -4.17 4.11 12.25
N PHE A 112 -3.70 3.43 11.20
CA PHE A 112 -2.79 2.27 11.27
C PHE A 112 -1.31 2.63 11.49
N GLN A 113 -1.01 3.80 12.07
CA GLN A 113 0.37 4.23 12.34
C GLN A 113 0.76 4.17 13.84
N LYS A 114 -0.21 3.94 14.74
CA LYS A 114 0.05 3.88 16.19
C LYS A 114 0.81 2.61 16.55
N ASP A 115 1.90 2.71 17.31
CA ASP A 115 2.65 1.53 17.80
C ASP A 115 1.72 0.51 18.52
N PRO A 116 1.54 -0.72 17.98
CA PRO A 116 0.67 -1.74 18.57
C PRO A 116 1.03 -2.07 20.02
N LYS A 117 2.33 -2.03 20.38
CA LYS A 117 2.78 -2.29 21.76
C LYS A 117 2.23 -1.28 22.75
N ARG A 118 2.28 0.00 22.38
CA ARG A 118 1.75 1.10 23.21
C ARG A 118 0.23 1.01 23.30
N LEU A 119 -0.43 0.65 22.21
CA LEU A 119 -1.88 0.46 22.18
C LEU A 119 -2.31 -0.60 23.20
N ILE A 120 -1.74 -1.81 23.13
CA ILE A 120 -2.12 -2.90 24.04
C ILE A 120 -1.77 -2.59 25.49
N LYS A 121 -0.63 -1.93 25.76
CA LYS A 121 -0.32 -1.44 27.11
C LYS A 121 -1.38 -0.49 27.66
N ASN A 122 -1.93 0.39 26.82
CA ASN A 122 -2.98 1.33 27.24
C ASN A 122 -4.34 0.64 27.40
N ILE A 123 -4.63 -0.38 26.60
CA ILE A 123 -5.85 -1.20 26.75
C ILE A 123 -5.78 -1.98 28.06
N ARG A 124 -4.67 -2.68 28.34
CA ARG A 124 -4.46 -3.41 29.60
C ARG A 124 -4.58 -2.53 30.84
N LYS A 125 -4.12 -1.28 30.77
CA LYS A 125 -4.28 -0.31 31.88
C LYS A 125 -5.74 0.10 32.11
N ARG A 126 -6.54 0.25 31.06
CA ARG A 126 -7.96 0.66 31.16
C ARG A 126 -8.91 -0.50 31.44
N TYR A 127 -8.59 -1.68 30.90
CA TYR A 127 -9.39 -2.89 30.99
C TYR A 127 -8.52 -4.07 31.46
N PRO A 128 -8.00 -4.03 32.70
CA PRO A 128 -7.12 -5.09 33.20
C PRO A 128 -7.83 -6.45 33.27
N TYR A 129 -9.14 -6.46 33.47
CA TYR A 129 -9.99 -7.65 33.52
C TYR A 129 -10.06 -8.44 32.20
N LEU A 130 -9.55 -7.90 31.10
CA LEU A 130 -9.46 -8.61 29.81
C LEU A 130 -8.17 -9.43 29.68
N PHE A 131 -7.24 -9.31 30.62
CA PHE A 131 -5.94 -9.96 30.57
C PHE A 131 -5.72 -10.81 31.81
N ILE A 132 -4.92 -11.86 31.65
CA ILE A 132 -4.55 -12.72 32.77
C ILE A 132 -3.60 -11.95 33.68
N ASP A 133 -3.95 -11.90 34.97
CA ASP A 133 -3.12 -11.35 36.03
C ASP A 133 -2.61 -12.45 36.96
N PHE A 134 -1.35 -12.82 36.79
CA PHE A 134 -0.70 -13.82 37.63
C PHE A 134 -0.35 -13.31 39.03
N GLN A 135 -0.41 -12.00 39.28
CA GLN A 135 -0.12 -11.48 40.62
C GLN A 135 -1.21 -11.85 41.64
N ASN A 136 -2.42 -12.15 41.15
CA ASN A 136 -3.53 -12.63 41.98
C ASN A 136 -3.66 -14.17 42.00
N PHE A 137 -2.79 -14.90 41.28
CA PHE A 137 -2.79 -16.35 41.31
C PHE A 137 -2.02 -16.85 42.54
N ASN A 138 -2.72 -16.99 43.66
CA ASN A 138 -2.16 -17.63 44.86
C ASN A 138 -2.49 -19.13 44.83
N PRO A 139 -1.53 -20.01 44.44
CA PRO A 139 -1.80 -21.45 44.29
C PRO A 139 -2.17 -22.16 45.60
N LEU A 140 -2.13 -21.46 46.74
CA LEU A 140 -2.43 -21.99 48.07
C LEU A 140 -3.88 -21.79 48.54
N GLN A 141 -4.76 -21.14 47.76
CA GLN A 141 -6.13 -20.85 48.19
C GLN A 141 -7.24 -21.69 47.54
N ASN A 142 -6.96 -22.46 46.48
CA ASN A 142 -7.95 -23.33 45.84
C ASN A 142 -7.38 -24.75 45.64
N PRO A 143 -7.49 -25.66 46.63
CA PRO A 143 -7.29 -27.08 46.39
C PRO A 143 -8.46 -27.62 45.54
N LEU A 144 -8.12 -28.54 44.63
CA LEU A 144 -9.02 -29.32 43.77
C LEU A 144 -10.15 -30.01 44.55
#